data_AF-A0A536MQA8-F1
#
_entry.id   AF-A0A536MQA8-F1
#
_cell.length_a   1.000
_cell.length_b   1.000
_cell.length_c   1.000
_cell.angle_alpha   90.00
_cell.angle_beta   90.00
_cell.angle_gamma   90.00
#
_symmetry.space_group_name_H-M   'P 1'
#
loop_
_entity.id
_entity.type
_entity.pdbx_description
1 polymer ?
#
loop_
_entity_poly.entity_id
_entity_poly.type
_entity_poly.pdbx_seq_one_letter_code
_entity_poly.pdbx_strand_id
1 'polypeptide(L)' 'MYGVQRTTIYLPESLKRTLARAAHEEGRSEADLIREGLERLLEARHAKPKLPLFKSGKPDLAENVDRDLDGFGER' A
#
# COMPACT_ATOMS: atom_id res chain seq x y z
N MET A 1 -18.42 -7.23 3.22
CA MET A 1 -18.63 -6.78 4.61
C MET A 1 -17.26 -6.53 5.21
N TYR A 2 -16.84 -5.28 5.36
CA TYR A 2 -15.55 -5.00 6.02
C TYR A 2 -15.77 -5.12 7.53
N GLY A 3 -15.17 -6.13 8.15
CA GLY A 3 -15.22 -6.35 9.58
C GLY A 3 -13.94 -5.86 10.25
N VAL A 4 -14.05 -5.32 11.46
CA VAL A 4 -12.89 -5.11 12.33
C VAL A 4 -12.58 -6.43 13.04
N GLN A 5 -11.34 -6.89 12.95
CA GLN A 5 -10.88 -8.07 13.68
C GLN A 5 -10.07 -7.64 14.90
N ARG A 6 -10.38 -8.21 16.07
CA ARG A 6 -9.63 -7.96 17.30
C ARG A 6 -8.30 -8.68 17.25
N THR A 7 -7.22 -7.94 17.48
CA THR A 7 -5.85 -8.48 17.62
C THR A 7 -5.26 -8.01 18.94
N THR A 8 -4.72 -8.94 19.72
CA THR A 8 -4.01 -8.62 20.98
C THR A 8 -2.51 -8.73 20.71
N ILE A 9 -1.76 -7.68 21.05
CA ILE A 9 -0.30 -7.63 20.91
C ILE A 9 0.34 -7.23 22.23
N TYR A 10 1.54 -7.73 22.50
CA TYR A 10 2.37 -7.24 23.59
C TYR A 10 3.27 -6.11 23.08
N LEU A 11 3.30 -5.00 23.80
CA LEU A 11 4.20 -3.88 23.52
C LEU A 11 5.21 -3.76 24.64
N PRO A 12 6.49 -3.49 24.34
CA PRO A 12 7.43 -3.05 25.36
C PRO A 12 6.86 -1.82 26.09
N GLU A 13 7.04 -1.79 27.41
CA GLU A 13 6.48 -0.74 28.26
C GLU A 13 6.92 0.67 27.82
N SER A 14 8.19 0.82 27.39
CA SER A 14 8.71 2.09 26.84
C SER A 14 7.97 2.54 25.58
N LEU A 15 7.63 1.60 24.70
CA LEU A 15 6.90 1.88 23.46
C LEU A 15 5.45 2.29 23.77
N LYS A 16 4.80 1.59 24.71
CA LYS A 16 3.44 1.92 25.17
C LYS A 16 3.37 3.34 25.75
N ARG A 17 4.34 3.74 26.58
CA ARG A 17 4.42 5.11 27.11
C ARG A 17 4.60 6.16 26.02
N THR A 18 5.46 5.87 25.04
CA THR A 18 5.70 6.78 23.91
C THR A 18 4.45 6.94 23.06
N LEU A 19 3.73 5.85 22.78
CA LEU A 19 2.47 5.86 22.06
C LEU A 19 1.39 6.67 22.79
N ALA A 20 1.23 6.46 24.10
CA ALA A 20 0.26 7.20 24.90
C ALA A 20 0.53 8.71 24.90
N ARG A 21 1.81 9.10 24.98
CA ARG A 21 2.21 10.51 24.88
C ARG A 21 1.87 11.10 23.51
N ALA A 22 2.22 10.42 22.42
CA ALA A 22 1.91 10.90 21.06
C ALA A 22 0.40 11.02 20.84
N ALA A 23 -0.38 10.03 21.29
CA ALA A 23 -1.84 10.04 21.21
C ALA A 23 -2.43 11.25 21.95
N HIS A 24 -1.90 11.57 23.14
CA HIS A 24 -2.32 12.73 23.90
C HIS A 24 -1.96 14.06 23.22
N GLU A 25 -0.73 14.19 22.73
CA GLU A 25 -0.25 15.38 22.03
C GLU A 25 -1.04 15.65 20.72
N GLU A 26 -1.47 14.59 20.03
CA GLU A 26 -2.27 14.68 18.80
C GLU A 26 -3.79 14.74 19.04
N GLY A 27 -4.26 14.52 20.28
CA GLY A 27 -5.69 14.46 20.58
C GLY A 27 -6.42 13.27 19.93
N ARG A 28 -5.73 12.14 19.76
CA ARG A 28 -6.22 10.93 19.05
C ARG A 28 -6.17 9.71 19.97
N SER A 29 -6.86 8.63 19.60
CA SER A 29 -6.73 7.38 20.35
C SER A 29 -5.45 6.64 19.98
N GLU A 30 -4.88 5.91 20.93
CA GLU A 30 -3.73 5.04 20.65
C GLU A 30 -4.01 4.01 19.56
N ALA A 31 -5.26 3.52 19.49
CA ALA A 31 -5.71 2.60 18.45
C ALA A 31 -5.69 3.23 17.06
N ASP A 32 -5.96 4.54 16.93
CA ASP A 32 -5.88 5.25 15.65
C ASP A 32 -4.43 5.33 15.17
N LEU A 33 -3.50 5.64 16.07
CA LEU A 33 -2.07 5.71 15.75
C LEU A 33 -1.50 4.34 15.40
N ILE A 34 -1.89 3.28 16.12
CA ILE A 34 -1.48 1.91 15.78
C ILE A 34 -1.97 1.53 14.38
N ARG A 35 -3.25 1.79 14.07
CA ARG A 35 -3.82 1.47 12.76
C ARG A 35 -3.12 2.25 11.63
N GLU A 36 -2.95 3.56 11.79
CA GLU A 36 -2.24 4.39 10.81
C GLU A 36 -0.77 3.95 10.61
N GLY A 37 -0.07 3.64 11.70
CA GLY A 37 1.31 3.15 11.64
C GLY A 37 1.43 1.84 10.88
N LEU A 38 0.49 0.91 11.10
CA LEU A 38 0.43 -0.36 10.37
C LEU A 38 0.06 -0.16 8.90
N GLU A 39 -0.93 0.68 8.59
CA GLU A 39 -1.33 1.01 7.22
C GLU A 39 -0.14 1.57 6.44
N ARG A 40 0.55 2.59 6.97
CA ARG A 40 1.74 3.18 6.33
C ARG A 40 2.87 2.18 6.11
N LEU A 41 3.13 1.34 7.12
CA LEU A 41 4.17 0.32 7.03
C LEU A 41 3.86 -0.70 5.92
N LEU A 42 2.61 -1.15 5.83
CA LEU A 42 2.17 -2.14 4.85
C LEU A 42 2.07 -1.53 3.45
N GLU A 43 1.57 -0.31 3.30
CA GLU A 43 1.59 0.42 2.03
C GLU A 43 3.01 0.59 1.50
N ALA A 44 3.97 0.93 2.37
CA ALA A 44 5.38 1.07 1.98
C ALA A 44 6.02 -0.24 1.50
N ARG A 45 5.52 -1.41 1.92
CA ARG A 45 5.99 -2.71 1.42
C ARG A 45 5.58 -2.98 -0.02
N HIS A 46 4.49 -2.39 -0.47
CA HIS A 46 4.05 -2.48 -1.85
C HIS A 46 4.64 -1.32 -2.64
N ALA A 47 5.84 -1.53 -3.19
CA ALA A 47 6.46 -0.54 -4.06
C ALA A 47 5.50 -0.22 -5.23
N LYS A 48 5.04 1.03 -5.31
CA LYS A 48 4.27 1.48 -6.46
C LYS A 48 5.15 1.32 -7.71
N PRO A 49 4.63 0.73 -8.81
CA PRO A 49 5.40 0.60 -10.02
C PRO A 49 5.83 1.99 -10.49
N LYS A 50 7.13 2.17 -10.71
CA LYS A 50 7.65 3.37 -11.37
C LYS A 50 7.46 3.19 -12.86
N LEU A 51 6.58 3.99 -13.45
CA LEU A 51 6.34 3.98 -14.89
C LEU A 51 7.40 4.82 -15.61
N PRO A 52 7.76 4.46 -16.85
CA PRO A 52 7.25 3.31 -17.62
C PRO A 52 7.91 1.98 -17.20
N LEU A 53 7.14 0.87 -17.17
CA LEU A 53 7.67 -0.46 -16.81
C LEU A 53 8.65 -1.01 -17.84
N PHE A 54 8.45 -0.67 -19.11
CA PHE A 54 9.33 -0.98 -20.23
C PHE A 54 9.15 0.10 -21.31
N LYS A 55 10.07 0.17 -22.26
CA LYS A 55 9.95 1.03 -23.44
C LYS A 55 9.46 0.19 -24.61
N SER A 56 8.22 0.40 -25.06
CA SER A 56 7.63 -0.31 -26.21
C SER A 56 8.30 0.03 -27.54
N GLY A 57 8.93 1.20 -27.65
CA GLY A 57 9.39 1.76 -28.93
C GLY A 57 8.25 2.24 -29.84
N LYS A 58 6.99 2.08 -29.40
CA LYS A 58 5.77 2.46 -30.12
C LYS A 58 5.00 3.51 -29.31
N PRO A 59 4.88 4.75 -29.80
CA PRO A 59 4.21 5.83 -29.06
C PRO A 59 2.69 5.65 -28.99
N ASP A 60 2.11 4.85 -29.89
CA ASP A 60 0.67 4.62 -30.10
C ASP A 60 0.26 3.16 -29.78
N LEU A 61 1.08 2.44 -28.99
CA LEU A 61 0.86 1.03 -28.68
C LEU A 61 -0.47 0.79 -27.98
N ALA A 62 -0.87 1.69 -27.08
CA ALA A 62 -2.09 1.55 -26.28
C ALA A 62 -3.36 1.76 -27.13
N GLU A 63 -3.25 2.56 -28.20
CA GLU A 63 -4.35 2.93 -29.07
C GLU A 63 -4.54 1.96 -30.24
N ASN A 64 -3.53 1.13 -30.55
CA ASN A 64 -3.54 0.22 -31.69
C ASN A 64 -3.34 -1.25 -31.31
N VAL A 65 -3.82 -1.64 -30.12
CA VAL A 65 -3.63 -2.99 -29.57
C VAL A 65 -4.14 -4.07 -30.53
N ASP A 66 -5.31 -3.89 -31.14
CA ASP A 66 -5.90 -4.89 -32.05
C ASP A 66 -5.02 -5.15 -33.28
N ARG A 67 -4.48 -4.08 -33.87
CA ARG A 67 -3.55 -4.17 -35.02
C ARG A 67 -2.24 -4.85 -34.60
N ASP A 68 -1.71 -4.48 -33.44
CA ASP A 68 -0.41 -4.96 -32.97
C ASP A 68 -0.44 -6.41 -32.45
N LEU A 69 -1.62 -6.95 -32.15
CA LEU A 69 -1.85 -8.33 -31.75
C LEU A 69 -2.31 -9.25 -32.89
N ASP A 70 -2.39 -8.75 -34.14
CA ASP A 70 -2.78 -9.57 -35.27
C ASP A 70 -1.83 -10.77 -35.46
N GLY A 71 -2.39 -11.97 -35.64
CA GLY A 71 -1.65 -13.23 -35.68
C GLY A 71 -1.02 -13.69 -34.36
N PHE A 72 -1.25 -13.00 -33.24
CA PHE A 72 -0.71 -13.41 -31.93
C PHE A 72 -1.34 -14.74 -31.47
N GLY A 73 -0.52 -15.79 -31.37
CA GLY A 73 -0.94 -17.13 -30.95
C GLY A 73 -1.30 -18.08 -32.10
N GLU A 74 -1.19 -17.64 -33.35
CA GLU A 74 -1.27 -18.52 -34.51
C GLU A 74 0.07 -19.22 -34.76
N ARG A 75 0.01 -20.43 -35.33
CA ARG A 75 1.05 -21.45 -35.19
C ARG A 75 1.98 -21.57 -36.38
#